data_AF-A0A2V5Y374-F1
#
_entry.id   AF-A0A2V5Y374-F1
#
_cell.length_a   1.000
_cell.length_b   1.000
_cell.length_c   1.000
_cell.angle_alpha   90.00
_cell.angle_beta   90.00
_cell.angle_gamma   90.00
#
_symmetry.space_group_name_H-M   'P 1'
#
loop_
_entity.id
_entity.type
_entity.pdbx_description
1 polymer ?
#
loop_
_entity_poly.entity_id
_entity_poly.type
_entity_poly.pdbx_seq_one_letter_code
_entity_poly.pdbx_strand_id
1 'polypeptide(L)'
;MKKSITAEATIVALNLLLPVCFAFSQIPEAAPDVSPPPDGGYPGGNTAEGQKALLNLTSGLYNNAIGLYSLLSLTTASFNTGDGAGTLLLNNANENTATGAGALLFNNAPRNTADGAFALFFNTTGVDNTAVGDRAMQSNTTGDANTAVGSGALFNNTTGDSNEAFGFNALFGNTTGSRNVAIGLGALGQNTTGNDNIALGYLSGSDLITGDNNIYIGNLGVANESNTIRIGDPAIHQTVIIGGIPAGGLAAILFDYNSGSVTIGVGGPVTFNQTALQVGTAITKTDNATFTLNQAGVYRVTYTVRTALVSLLAQTQVQVNGAGVGPTAALVAGGLP
;
A
#
# COMPACT_ATOMS: atom_id res chain seq x y z
N MET A 1 -43.26 33.81 -31.54
CA MET A 1 -42.74 32.43 -31.46
C MET A 1 -41.39 32.38 -32.17
N LYS A 2 -40.29 32.39 -31.42
CA LYS A 2 -38.92 32.28 -31.97
C LYS A 2 -38.66 30.81 -32.29
N LYS A 3 -38.42 30.47 -33.56
CA LYS A 3 -37.80 29.20 -33.96
C LYS A 3 -36.33 29.47 -34.22
N SER A 4 -35.49 29.04 -33.28
CA SER A 4 -34.06 28.85 -33.45
C SER A 4 -33.86 27.37 -33.77
N ILE A 5 -33.25 27.06 -34.91
CA ILE A 5 -32.70 25.72 -35.17
C ILE A 5 -31.22 25.97 -35.43
N THR A 6 -30.43 25.58 -34.43
CA THR A 6 -28.98 25.68 -34.37
C THR A 6 -28.37 24.46 -35.04
N ALA A 7 -27.26 24.64 -35.75
CA ALA A 7 -26.52 23.59 -36.44
C ALA A 7 -25.98 22.54 -35.46
N GLU A 8 -26.19 21.25 -35.78
CA GLU A 8 -25.46 20.15 -35.17
C GLU A 8 -24.15 19.94 -35.95
N ALA A 9 -23.03 20.23 -35.30
CA ALA A 9 -21.72 19.74 -35.68
C ALA A 9 -21.60 18.31 -35.13
N THR A 10 -21.52 17.34 -36.04
CA THR A 10 -21.33 15.93 -35.70
C THR A 10 -19.92 15.70 -35.16
N ILE A 11 -19.75 15.75 -33.83
CA ILE A 11 -18.60 15.18 -33.13
C ILE A 11 -18.89 13.68 -32.98
N VAL A 12 -18.40 12.86 -33.90
CA VAL A 12 -18.32 11.41 -33.72
C VAL A 12 -16.98 11.10 -33.05
N ALA A 13 -16.96 11.12 -31.73
CA ALA A 13 -15.84 10.63 -30.93
C ALA A 13 -16.39 9.96 -29.66
N LEU A 14 -17.05 8.81 -29.80
CA LEU A 14 -17.14 7.80 -28.74
C LEU A 14 -17.77 6.51 -29.29
N ASN A 15 -17.28 5.37 -28.81
CA ASN A 15 -17.85 4.02 -28.95
C ASN A 15 -17.30 3.11 -30.06
N LEU A 16 -15.99 2.87 -30.06
CA LEU A 16 -15.48 1.54 -30.41
C LEU A 16 -14.39 1.09 -29.43
N LEU A 17 -14.76 1.02 -28.15
CA LEU A 17 -14.03 0.23 -27.15
C LEU A 17 -14.44 -1.24 -27.33
N LEU A 18 -14.01 -1.87 -28.44
CA LEU A 18 -14.00 -3.33 -28.50
C LEU A 18 -12.75 -3.80 -27.75
N PRO A 19 -12.85 -4.82 -26.88
CA PRO A 19 -11.69 -5.32 -26.19
C PRO A 19 -10.75 -5.88 -27.26
N VAL A 20 -9.58 -5.25 -27.41
CA VAL A 20 -8.42 -5.82 -28.10
C VAL A 20 -7.87 -6.92 -27.19
N CYS A 21 -8.70 -7.92 -26.92
CA CYS A 21 -8.27 -9.22 -26.48
C CYS A 21 -7.66 -9.87 -27.73
N PHE A 22 -6.33 -9.96 -27.76
CA PHE A 22 -5.62 -10.85 -28.65
C PHE A 22 -6.06 -12.29 -28.35
N ALA A 23 -7.16 -12.71 -28.96
CA ALA A 23 -7.26 -14.09 -29.38
C ALA A 23 -6.17 -14.25 -30.44
N PHE A 24 -5.15 -15.04 -30.13
CA PHE A 24 -4.35 -15.75 -31.13
C PHE A 24 -5.29 -16.70 -31.90
N SER A 25 -6.25 -16.15 -32.66
CA SER A 25 -6.95 -16.93 -33.66
C SER A 25 -5.93 -17.23 -34.74
N GLN A 26 -5.56 -18.51 -34.82
CA GLN A 26 -4.62 -19.09 -35.75
C GLN A 26 -4.63 -18.38 -37.11
N ILE A 27 -3.55 -17.66 -37.42
CA ILE A 27 -3.17 -17.40 -38.79
C ILE A 27 -1.96 -18.29 -39.04
N PRO A 28 -2.13 -19.51 -39.57
CA PRO A 28 -1.02 -20.23 -40.17
C PRO A 28 -0.78 -19.60 -41.53
N GLU A 29 -0.01 -18.53 -41.57
CA GLU A 29 0.65 -18.13 -42.80
C GLU A 29 2.02 -17.58 -42.42
N ALA A 30 3.06 -18.38 -42.66
CA ALA A 30 4.40 -17.85 -42.77
C ALA A 30 4.37 -16.87 -43.95
N ALA A 31 4.16 -15.58 -43.64
CA ALA A 31 4.23 -14.52 -44.62
C ALA A 31 5.67 -14.51 -45.19
N PRO A 32 5.83 -14.31 -46.51
CA PRO A 32 7.15 -14.22 -47.11
C PRO A 32 7.93 -13.09 -46.42
N ASP A 33 9.21 -13.34 -46.13
CA ASP A 33 10.11 -12.28 -45.66
C ASP A 33 9.96 -11.04 -46.54
N VAL A 34 9.68 -9.90 -45.90
CA VAL A 34 9.67 -8.62 -46.60
C VAL A 34 11.09 -8.31 -47.02
N SER A 35 11.26 -7.89 -48.28
CA SER A 35 12.52 -7.42 -48.83
C SER A 35 12.52 -5.89 -48.87
N PRO A 36 13.56 -5.21 -48.35
CA PRO A 36 14.70 -5.78 -47.63
C PRO A 36 14.29 -6.29 -46.23
N PRO A 37 15.04 -7.27 -45.68
CA PRO A 37 14.70 -7.92 -44.41
C PRO A 37 14.56 -6.92 -43.25
N PRO A 38 13.77 -7.27 -42.20
CA PRO A 38 13.50 -6.37 -41.07
C PRO A 38 14.69 -6.12 -40.14
N ASP A 39 15.93 -6.40 -40.53
CA ASP A 39 17.12 -6.37 -39.69
C ASP A 39 18.01 -5.14 -40.02
N GLY A 40 17.67 -3.98 -39.45
CA GLY A 40 18.48 -2.78 -39.72
C GLY A 40 18.27 -1.61 -38.80
N GLY A 41 19.27 -0.72 -38.80
CA GLY A 41 19.17 0.61 -38.20
C GLY A 41 18.27 1.52 -39.05
N TYR A 42 17.27 2.11 -38.41
CA TYR A 42 16.37 3.11 -38.97
C TYR A 42 16.94 4.52 -38.72
N PRO A 43 16.54 5.53 -39.52
CA PRO A 43 16.93 6.92 -39.27
C PRO A 43 16.68 7.34 -37.82
N GLY A 44 17.54 8.19 -37.25
CA GLY A 44 17.37 8.65 -35.87
C GLY A 44 17.83 7.65 -34.80
N GLY A 45 18.58 6.61 -35.17
CA GLY A 45 19.13 5.63 -34.24
C GLY A 45 18.11 4.61 -33.74
N ASN A 46 17.04 4.38 -34.51
CA ASN A 46 16.01 3.40 -34.17
C ASN A 46 16.41 2.00 -34.66
N THR A 47 15.91 0.94 -34.03
CA THR A 47 16.09 -0.46 -34.41
C THR A 47 14.75 -1.18 -34.36
N ALA A 48 14.48 -2.04 -35.34
CA ALA A 48 13.34 -2.94 -35.30
C ALA A 48 13.73 -4.34 -35.76
N GLU A 49 13.03 -5.35 -35.24
CA GLU A 49 13.09 -6.74 -35.65
C GLU A 49 11.69 -7.37 -35.47
N GLY A 50 11.20 -8.07 -36.49
CA GLY A 50 9.89 -8.74 -36.47
C GLY A 50 8.80 -8.09 -37.31
N GLN A 51 7.67 -8.78 -37.44
CA GLN A 51 6.60 -8.37 -38.36
C GLN A 51 5.94 -7.06 -37.91
N LYS A 52 6.02 -6.04 -38.77
CA LYS A 52 5.42 -4.70 -38.59
C LYS A 52 5.88 -3.97 -37.32
N ALA A 53 7.08 -4.28 -36.82
CA ALA A 53 7.73 -3.49 -35.79
C ALA A 53 8.10 -2.09 -36.33
N LEU A 54 7.82 -1.01 -35.58
CA LEU A 54 8.05 0.40 -35.95
C LEU A 54 7.52 0.85 -37.33
N LEU A 55 6.50 0.16 -37.89
CA LEU A 55 6.07 0.39 -39.28
C LEU A 55 5.64 1.84 -39.58
N ASN A 56 5.04 2.55 -38.61
CA ASN A 56 4.50 3.90 -38.81
C ASN A 56 5.40 5.03 -38.31
N LEU A 57 6.66 4.74 -37.96
CA LEU A 57 7.60 5.73 -37.46
C LEU A 57 7.93 6.77 -38.55
N THR A 58 7.80 8.06 -38.21
CA THR A 58 8.11 9.18 -39.12
C THR A 58 9.34 9.97 -38.68
N SER A 59 9.42 10.41 -37.42
CA SER A 59 10.49 11.30 -36.93
C SER A 59 11.00 11.01 -35.52
N GLY A 60 10.49 9.97 -34.85
CA GLY A 60 10.96 9.58 -33.52
C GLY A 60 12.40 9.06 -33.53
N LEU A 61 13.10 9.18 -32.41
CA LEU A 61 14.52 8.85 -32.27
C LEU A 61 14.75 7.74 -31.24
N TYR A 62 15.79 6.94 -31.44
CA TYR A 62 16.30 5.97 -30.46
C TYR A 62 15.25 5.01 -29.87
N ASN A 63 14.33 4.52 -30.70
CA ASN A 63 13.39 3.46 -30.33
C ASN A 63 13.93 2.08 -30.73
N ASN A 64 13.69 1.07 -29.89
CA ASN A 64 14.00 -0.33 -30.18
C ASN A 64 12.72 -1.18 -30.13
N ALA A 65 12.41 -1.91 -31.20
CA ALA A 65 11.19 -2.71 -31.29
C ALA A 65 11.47 -4.14 -31.75
N ILE A 66 11.24 -5.12 -30.89
CA ILE A 66 11.40 -6.54 -31.19
C ILE A 66 10.03 -7.22 -31.05
N GLY A 67 9.64 -7.97 -32.08
CA GLY A 67 8.44 -8.81 -32.06
C GLY A 67 7.27 -8.30 -32.91
N LEU A 68 6.26 -9.16 -33.01
CA LEU A 68 5.06 -8.92 -33.82
C LEU A 68 4.33 -7.66 -33.35
N TYR A 69 4.19 -6.66 -34.23
CA TYR A 69 3.51 -5.39 -33.97
C TYR A 69 4.11 -4.53 -32.83
N SER A 70 5.34 -4.78 -32.40
CA SER A 70 5.98 -3.95 -31.37
C SER A 70 6.11 -2.50 -31.86
N LEU A 71 5.64 -1.53 -31.06
CA LEU A 71 5.68 -0.09 -31.38
C LEU A 71 5.03 0.29 -32.73
N LEU A 72 4.02 -0.47 -33.18
CA LEU A 72 3.39 -0.29 -34.51
C LEU A 72 2.93 1.14 -34.80
N SER A 73 2.26 1.80 -33.86
CA SER A 73 1.60 3.09 -34.07
C SER A 73 2.47 4.30 -33.74
N LEU A 74 3.70 4.07 -33.28
CA LEU A 74 4.61 5.13 -32.91
C LEU A 74 4.96 5.97 -34.15
N THR A 75 4.73 7.28 -34.10
CA THR A 75 5.01 8.19 -35.23
C THR A 75 6.18 9.13 -34.94
N THR A 76 6.10 9.92 -33.86
CA THR A 76 7.08 10.97 -33.54
C THR A 76 7.80 10.76 -32.21
N ALA A 77 7.30 9.85 -31.38
CA ALA A 77 7.85 9.63 -30.05
C ALA A 77 9.19 8.87 -30.07
N SER A 78 9.99 9.10 -29.03
CA SER A 78 11.40 8.72 -28.93
C SER A 78 11.69 7.95 -27.65
N PHE A 79 12.83 7.26 -27.62
CA PHE A 79 13.36 6.57 -26.44
C PHE A 79 12.45 5.45 -25.91
N ASN A 80 11.73 4.75 -26.78
CA ASN A 80 10.92 3.60 -26.40
C ASN A 80 11.62 2.28 -26.70
N THR A 81 11.52 1.32 -25.77
CA THR A 81 11.98 -0.05 -25.96
C THR A 81 10.79 -0.99 -25.81
N GLY A 82 10.50 -1.81 -26.82
CA GLY A 82 9.43 -2.81 -26.79
C GLY A 82 9.94 -4.17 -27.25
N ASP A 83 9.87 -5.19 -26.39
CA ASP A 83 10.21 -6.58 -26.70
C ASP A 83 9.02 -7.51 -26.42
N GLY A 84 8.39 -7.99 -27.49
CA GLY A 84 7.28 -8.93 -27.42
C GLY A 84 6.16 -8.63 -28.41
N ALA A 85 5.19 -9.54 -28.48
CA ALA A 85 4.03 -9.34 -29.34
C ALA A 85 3.13 -8.22 -28.80
N GLY A 86 2.92 -7.18 -29.60
CA GLY A 86 2.02 -6.07 -29.28
C GLY A 86 2.50 -5.15 -28.15
N THR A 87 3.78 -5.18 -27.78
CA THR A 87 4.33 -4.20 -26.82
C THR A 87 4.21 -2.79 -27.37
N LEU A 88 3.71 -1.86 -26.56
CA LEU A 88 3.61 -0.43 -26.92
C LEU A 88 2.88 -0.19 -28.26
N LEU A 89 1.95 -1.09 -28.65
CA LEU A 89 1.30 -1.09 -29.97
C LEU A 89 0.67 0.26 -30.32
N LEU A 90 -0.04 0.85 -29.36
CA LEU A 90 -0.78 2.10 -29.51
C LEU A 90 -0.09 3.23 -28.71
N ASN A 91 1.21 3.13 -28.50
CA ASN A 91 1.99 4.13 -27.80
C ASN A 91 2.30 5.35 -28.66
N ASN A 92 2.00 6.54 -28.13
CA ASN A 92 2.38 7.83 -28.73
C ASN A 92 3.29 8.68 -27.82
N ALA A 93 3.78 8.12 -26.71
CA ALA A 93 4.59 8.83 -25.72
C ALA A 93 6.06 8.39 -25.74
N ASN A 94 6.92 9.21 -25.12
CA ASN A 94 8.36 8.97 -25.05
C ASN A 94 8.75 8.11 -23.84
N GLU A 95 9.98 7.59 -23.83
CA GLU A 95 10.63 7.07 -22.62
C GLU A 95 9.90 5.87 -21.97
N ASN A 96 9.31 4.97 -22.77
CA ASN A 96 8.68 3.76 -22.25
C ASN A 96 9.51 2.51 -22.50
N THR A 97 9.55 1.60 -21.54
CA THR A 97 10.17 0.27 -21.67
C THR A 97 9.13 -0.80 -21.44
N ALA A 98 8.94 -1.70 -22.39
CA ALA A 98 7.95 -2.77 -22.34
C ALA A 98 8.57 -4.11 -22.76
N THR A 99 8.43 -5.14 -21.92
CA THR A 99 8.81 -6.52 -22.25
C THR A 99 7.64 -7.45 -21.91
N GLY A 100 7.32 -8.37 -22.82
CA GLY A 100 6.22 -9.32 -22.66
C GLY A 100 4.98 -9.00 -23.50
N ALA A 101 4.19 -10.03 -23.81
CA ALA A 101 3.06 -9.89 -24.71
C ALA A 101 2.04 -8.86 -24.20
N GLY A 102 1.74 -7.85 -25.02
CA GLY A 102 0.81 -6.77 -24.70
C GLY A 102 1.24 -5.83 -23.57
N ALA A 103 2.50 -5.85 -23.11
CA ALA A 103 2.95 -4.87 -22.12
C ALA A 103 2.81 -3.44 -22.66
N LEU A 104 2.23 -2.53 -21.87
CA LEU A 104 1.95 -1.13 -22.24
C LEU A 104 1.19 -0.94 -23.57
N LEU A 105 0.29 -1.87 -23.91
CA LEU A 105 -0.38 -1.87 -25.23
C LEU A 105 -1.15 -0.57 -25.53
N PHE A 106 -1.92 -0.08 -24.56
CA PHE A 106 -2.72 1.15 -24.65
C PHE A 106 -2.09 2.31 -23.86
N ASN A 107 -0.80 2.54 -24.07
CA ASN A 107 -0.08 3.60 -23.35
C ASN A 107 -0.13 4.96 -24.07
N ASN A 108 -0.53 6.06 -23.43
CA ASN A 108 -0.42 7.40 -24.03
C ASN A 108 0.29 8.41 -23.09
N ALA A 109 1.18 7.90 -22.23
CA ALA A 109 1.96 8.69 -21.29
C ALA A 109 3.44 8.27 -21.22
N PRO A 110 4.37 9.21 -20.95
CA PRO A 110 5.79 8.89 -20.96
C PRO A 110 6.26 8.21 -19.67
N ARG A 111 7.50 7.71 -19.67
CA ARG A 111 8.22 7.23 -18.48
C ARG A 111 7.56 6.06 -17.75
N ASN A 112 7.09 5.07 -18.50
CA ASN A 112 6.54 3.85 -17.92
C ASN A 112 7.42 2.63 -18.23
N THR A 113 7.63 1.78 -17.23
CA THR A 113 8.35 0.51 -17.35
C THR A 113 7.39 -0.66 -17.07
N ALA A 114 7.29 -1.59 -18.01
CA ALA A 114 6.47 -2.79 -17.89
C ALA A 114 7.27 -4.03 -18.28
N ASP A 115 7.36 -5.02 -17.40
CA ASP A 115 7.97 -6.32 -17.65
C ASP A 115 7.02 -7.43 -17.22
N GLY A 116 6.38 -8.10 -18.17
CA GLY A 116 5.41 -9.15 -17.94
C GLY A 116 4.25 -9.09 -18.94
N ALA A 117 3.63 -10.24 -19.17
CA ALA A 117 2.46 -10.31 -20.04
C ALA A 117 1.33 -9.41 -19.49
N PHE A 118 0.83 -8.51 -20.34
CA PHE A 118 -0.24 -7.57 -20.02
C PHE A 118 0.04 -6.65 -18.81
N ALA A 119 1.31 -6.43 -18.46
CA ALA A 119 1.69 -5.41 -17.47
C ALA A 119 1.37 -4.01 -18.01
N LEU A 120 0.76 -3.14 -17.19
CA LEU A 120 0.34 -1.79 -17.57
C LEU A 120 -0.52 -1.71 -18.85
N PHE A 121 -1.34 -2.74 -19.12
CA PHE A 121 -2.04 -2.90 -20.40
C PHE A 121 -2.93 -1.70 -20.80
N PHE A 122 -3.65 -1.10 -19.85
CA PHE A 122 -4.63 -0.02 -20.10
C PHE A 122 -4.16 1.40 -19.70
N ASN A 123 -2.85 1.64 -19.57
CA ASN A 123 -2.29 2.91 -19.06
C ASN A 123 -2.48 4.13 -19.96
N THR A 124 -3.66 4.76 -19.92
CA THR A 124 -3.96 5.88 -20.83
C THR A 124 -3.08 7.12 -20.60
N THR A 125 -3.03 7.68 -19.40
CA THR A 125 -2.30 8.94 -19.14
C THR A 125 -1.37 8.88 -17.93
N GLY A 126 -1.28 7.74 -17.25
CA GLY A 126 -0.43 7.58 -16.06
C GLY A 126 1.05 7.64 -16.40
N VAL A 127 1.82 8.39 -15.62
CA VAL A 127 3.24 8.68 -15.83
C VAL A 127 4.08 8.08 -14.70
N ASP A 128 5.35 7.78 -14.97
CA ASP A 128 6.33 7.37 -13.96
C ASP A 128 5.97 6.05 -13.25
N ASN A 129 5.30 5.13 -13.95
CA ASN A 129 4.86 3.86 -13.40
C ASN A 129 5.84 2.70 -13.70
N THR A 130 6.05 1.81 -12.73
CA THR A 130 6.85 0.58 -12.88
C THR A 130 6.00 -0.65 -12.56
N ALA A 131 5.83 -1.56 -13.52
CA ALA A 131 5.10 -2.81 -13.36
C ALA A 131 5.94 -4.02 -13.77
N VAL A 132 6.18 -4.94 -12.84
CA VAL A 132 6.97 -6.15 -13.07
C VAL A 132 6.17 -7.36 -12.61
N GLY A 133 5.74 -8.20 -13.54
CA GLY A 133 4.94 -9.41 -13.31
C GLY A 133 3.75 -9.54 -14.27
N ASP A 134 3.23 -10.75 -14.43
CA ASP A 134 1.99 -10.99 -15.21
C ASP A 134 0.85 -10.14 -14.65
N ARG A 135 0.27 -9.31 -15.53
CA ARG A 135 -0.86 -8.41 -15.25
C ARG A 135 -0.64 -7.43 -14.08
N ALA A 136 0.61 -7.12 -13.73
CA ALA A 136 0.89 -6.05 -12.78
C ALA A 136 0.34 -4.72 -13.31
N MET A 137 -0.46 -4.00 -12.51
CA MET A 137 -1.09 -2.73 -12.88
C MET A 137 -1.90 -2.78 -14.19
N GLN A 138 -2.52 -3.91 -14.52
CA GLN A 138 -3.25 -4.08 -15.78
C GLN A 138 -4.29 -2.98 -16.04
N SER A 139 -5.02 -2.57 -15.01
CA SER A 139 -6.17 -1.65 -15.13
C SER A 139 -5.81 -0.18 -14.91
N ASN A 140 -4.53 0.18 -14.71
CA ASN A 140 -4.15 1.57 -14.46
C ASN A 140 -4.57 2.43 -15.65
N THR A 141 -5.32 3.51 -15.43
CA THR A 141 -5.74 4.41 -16.50
C THR A 141 -5.02 5.76 -16.40
N THR A 142 -5.05 6.39 -15.23
CA THR A 142 -4.47 7.72 -15.03
C THR A 142 -3.59 7.85 -13.79
N GLY A 143 -3.40 6.76 -13.03
CA GLY A 143 -2.57 6.79 -11.82
C GLY A 143 -1.10 6.99 -12.13
N ASP A 144 -0.44 7.86 -11.37
CA ASP A 144 0.95 8.26 -11.52
C ASP A 144 1.86 7.67 -10.43
N ALA A 145 3.14 7.50 -10.75
CA ALA A 145 4.20 7.15 -9.81
C ALA A 145 3.97 5.85 -9.00
N ASN A 146 3.28 4.86 -9.57
CA ASN A 146 3.06 3.58 -8.91
C ASN A 146 4.18 2.58 -9.21
N THR A 147 4.54 1.75 -8.22
CA THR A 147 5.46 0.62 -8.37
C THR A 147 4.74 -0.67 -8.00
N ALA A 148 4.60 -1.59 -8.95
CA ALA A 148 4.04 -2.92 -8.75
C ALA A 148 5.05 -4.00 -9.15
N VAL A 149 5.46 -4.84 -8.19
CA VAL A 149 6.38 -5.95 -8.41
C VAL A 149 5.74 -7.23 -7.87
N GLY A 150 5.27 -8.09 -8.77
CA GLY A 150 4.56 -9.33 -8.48
C GLY A 150 3.40 -9.54 -9.45
N SER A 151 3.07 -10.80 -9.74
CA SER A 151 1.88 -11.09 -10.56
C SER A 151 0.62 -10.59 -9.84
N GLY A 152 -0.22 -9.85 -10.57
CA GLY A 152 -1.45 -9.24 -10.06
C GLY A 152 -1.24 -8.11 -9.04
N ALA A 153 -0.01 -7.63 -8.81
CA ALA A 153 0.22 -6.47 -7.95
C ALA A 153 -0.47 -5.22 -8.55
N LEU A 154 -1.24 -4.49 -7.74
CA LEU A 154 -2.05 -3.32 -8.16
C LEU A 154 -2.98 -3.57 -9.35
N PHE A 155 -3.45 -4.81 -9.54
CA PHE A 155 -4.21 -5.24 -10.73
C PHE A 155 -5.41 -4.34 -11.09
N ASN A 156 -6.20 -3.92 -10.09
CA ASN A 156 -7.39 -3.10 -10.29
C ASN A 156 -7.17 -1.59 -10.16
N ASN A 157 -5.93 -1.12 -9.97
CA ASN A 157 -5.68 0.32 -9.79
C ASN A 157 -6.17 1.06 -11.03
N THR A 158 -6.95 2.13 -10.88
CA THR A 158 -7.42 2.94 -12.00
C THR A 158 -6.79 4.33 -11.95
N THR A 159 -6.96 5.04 -10.83
CA THR A 159 -6.49 6.43 -10.67
C THR A 159 -5.70 6.66 -9.38
N GLY A 160 -5.37 5.62 -8.62
CA GLY A 160 -4.57 5.75 -7.42
C GLY A 160 -3.12 6.10 -7.75
N ASP A 161 -2.55 7.04 -7.01
CA ASP A 161 -1.18 7.54 -7.23
C ASP A 161 -0.23 7.09 -6.13
N SER A 162 1.06 6.99 -6.48
CA SER A 162 2.16 6.78 -5.52
C SER A 162 1.96 5.56 -4.62
N ASN A 163 1.51 4.43 -5.17
CA ASN A 163 1.41 3.17 -4.43
C ASN A 163 2.63 2.28 -4.69
N GLU A 164 3.14 1.64 -3.64
CA GLU A 164 4.23 0.67 -3.68
C GLU A 164 3.73 -0.74 -3.32
N ALA A 165 3.52 -1.60 -4.31
CA ALA A 165 3.05 -2.98 -4.16
C ALA A 165 4.15 -3.98 -4.51
N PHE A 166 4.68 -4.68 -3.51
CA PHE A 166 5.71 -5.72 -3.65
C PHE A 166 5.17 -7.07 -3.16
N GLY A 167 4.76 -7.94 -4.08
CA GLY A 167 4.27 -9.29 -3.78
C GLY A 167 3.15 -9.74 -4.70
N PHE A 168 2.92 -11.06 -4.77
CA PHE A 168 1.78 -11.61 -5.49
C PHE A 168 0.47 -11.04 -4.92
N ASN A 169 -0.33 -10.41 -5.77
CA ASN A 169 -1.59 -9.75 -5.41
C ASN A 169 -1.50 -8.69 -4.28
N ALA A 170 -0.32 -8.08 -4.07
CA ALA A 170 -0.22 -6.91 -3.19
C ALA A 170 -1.06 -5.74 -3.78
N LEU A 171 -1.91 -5.11 -2.96
CA LEU A 171 -2.86 -4.06 -3.38
C LEU A 171 -3.77 -4.47 -4.56
N PHE A 172 -4.08 -5.77 -4.72
CA PHE A 172 -4.85 -6.28 -5.86
C PHE A 172 -6.19 -5.54 -6.07
N GLY A 173 -6.92 -5.27 -4.99
CA GLY A 173 -8.23 -4.60 -5.01
C GLY A 173 -8.21 -3.08 -5.12
N ASN A 174 -7.03 -2.44 -5.09
CA ASN A 174 -6.94 -0.97 -5.06
C ASN A 174 -7.54 -0.39 -6.33
N THR A 175 -8.43 0.59 -6.23
CA THR A 175 -9.02 1.28 -7.38
C THR A 175 -8.54 2.72 -7.43
N THR A 176 -8.76 3.49 -6.36
CA THR A 176 -8.42 4.92 -6.30
C THR A 176 -7.57 5.30 -5.09
N GLY A 177 -7.27 4.34 -4.20
CA GLY A 177 -6.42 4.58 -3.04
C GLY A 177 -5.01 4.99 -3.46
N SER A 178 -4.43 5.95 -2.74
CA SER A 178 -3.12 6.53 -3.04
C SER A 178 -2.18 6.47 -1.84
N ARG A 179 -0.87 6.53 -2.09
CA ARG A 179 0.18 6.57 -1.06
C ARG A 179 0.17 5.35 -0.14
N ASN A 180 -0.16 4.17 -0.68
CA ASN A 180 -0.13 2.91 0.08
C ASN A 180 1.14 2.12 -0.19
N VAL A 181 1.77 1.62 0.88
CA VAL A 181 2.90 0.68 0.81
C VAL A 181 2.39 -0.71 1.19
N ALA A 182 2.46 -1.68 0.30
CA ALA A 182 2.09 -3.08 0.53
C ALA A 182 3.24 -4.02 0.15
N ILE A 183 3.92 -4.58 1.14
CA ILE A 183 5.05 -5.49 0.95
C ILE A 183 4.69 -6.85 1.54
N GLY A 184 4.44 -7.83 0.67
CA GLY A 184 4.07 -9.20 1.02
C GLY A 184 2.97 -9.76 0.12
N LEU A 185 2.87 -11.09 0.07
CA LEU A 185 1.78 -11.76 -0.67
C LEU A 185 0.43 -11.32 -0.09
N GLY A 186 -0.42 -10.73 -0.96
CA GLY A 186 -1.76 -10.28 -0.62
C GLY A 186 -1.83 -9.13 0.40
N ALA A 187 -0.73 -8.44 0.67
CA ALA A 187 -0.73 -7.28 1.57
C ALA A 187 -1.65 -6.18 1.00
N LEU A 188 -2.54 -5.62 1.84
CA LEU A 188 -3.63 -4.71 1.47
C LEU A 188 -4.48 -5.21 0.28
N GLY A 189 -4.58 -6.53 0.08
CA GLY A 189 -5.18 -7.11 -1.13
C GLY A 189 -6.65 -6.72 -1.36
N GLN A 190 -7.38 -6.34 -0.32
CA GLN A 190 -8.78 -5.91 -0.39
C GLN A 190 -8.96 -4.38 -0.29
N ASN A 191 -7.89 -3.60 -0.11
CA ASN A 191 -8.01 -2.15 -0.03
C ASN A 191 -8.52 -1.62 -1.37
N THR A 192 -9.59 -0.82 -1.36
CA THR A 192 -10.20 -0.27 -2.59
C THR A 192 -9.90 1.21 -2.74
N THR A 193 -10.20 2.00 -1.71
CA THR A 193 -10.08 3.47 -1.75
C THR A 193 -9.27 4.06 -0.59
N GLY A 194 -8.78 3.24 0.34
CA GLY A 194 -8.00 3.70 1.48
C GLY A 194 -6.64 4.26 1.05
N ASN A 195 -6.18 5.28 1.75
CA ASN A 195 -4.96 6.03 1.46
C ASN A 195 -3.97 5.97 2.61
N ASP A 196 -2.70 6.23 2.31
CA ASP A 196 -1.68 6.46 3.33
C ASP A 196 -1.52 5.25 4.29
N ASN A 197 -1.76 4.02 3.79
CA ASN A 197 -1.63 2.79 4.58
C ASN A 197 -0.29 2.10 4.32
N ILE A 198 0.32 1.57 5.37
CA ILE A 198 1.55 0.77 5.29
C ILE A 198 1.23 -0.64 5.76
N ALA A 199 1.49 -1.65 4.93
CA ALA A 199 1.31 -3.05 5.26
C ALA A 199 2.54 -3.88 4.91
N LEU A 200 3.14 -4.49 5.92
CA LEU A 200 4.38 -5.26 5.81
C LEU A 200 4.14 -6.70 6.31
N GLY A 201 4.25 -7.68 5.42
CA GLY A 201 4.14 -9.11 5.71
C GLY A 201 3.07 -9.84 4.89
N TYR A 202 3.08 -11.18 4.99
CA TYR A 202 2.06 -12.05 4.38
C TYR A 202 0.66 -11.66 4.88
N LEU A 203 -0.23 -11.31 3.95
CA LEU A 203 -1.60 -10.86 4.20
C LEU A 203 -1.73 -9.68 5.16
N SER A 204 -0.67 -8.88 5.35
CA SER A 204 -0.76 -7.73 6.25
C SER A 204 -1.78 -6.72 5.69
N GLY A 205 -2.72 -6.27 6.52
CA GLY A 205 -3.80 -5.38 6.10
C GLY A 205 -4.81 -5.99 5.11
N SER A 206 -4.84 -7.31 4.90
CA SER A 206 -5.74 -7.94 3.93
C SER A 206 -7.23 -7.72 4.21
N ASP A 207 -7.60 -7.42 5.45
CA ASP A 207 -8.99 -7.19 5.86
C ASP A 207 -9.40 -5.72 5.74
N LEU A 208 -8.46 -4.81 5.42
CA LEU A 208 -8.76 -3.41 5.15
C LEU A 208 -9.44 -3.28 3.77
N ILE A 209 -10.68 -2.79 3.75
CA ILE A 209 -11.44 -2.53 2.51
C ILE A 209 -11.38 -1.04 2.15
N THR A 210 -11.60 -0.17 3.14
CA THR A 210 -11.41 1.29 3.07
C THR A 210 -10.73 1.75 4.35
N GLY A 211 -10.40 3.05 4.43
CA GLY A 211 -9.82 3.67 5.62
C GLY A 211 -8.36 4.04 5.42
N ASP A 212 -7.93 5.08 6.15
CA ASP A 212 -6.70 5.79 5.86
C ASP A 212 -5.73 5.78 7.05
N ASN A 213 -4.45 6.00 6.77
CA ASN A 213 -3.42 6.26 7.77
C ASN A 213 -3.19 5.08 8.75
N ASN A 214 -3.27 3.83 8.27
CA ASN A 214 -2.98 2.66 9.10
C ASN A 214 -1.57 2.11 8.88
N ILE A 215 -1.02 1.47 9.92
CA ILE A 215 0.24 0.72 9.83
C ILE A 215 -0.01 -0.70 10.31
N TYR A 216 0.17 -1.67 9.42
CA TYR A 216 0.00 -3.09 9.66
C TYR A 216 1.31 -3.83 9.46
N ILE A 217 1.85 -4.44 10.52
CA ILE A 217 3.06 -5.26 10.43
C ILE A 217 2.71 -6.67 10.90
N GLY A 218 2.61 -7.61 9.96
CA GLY A 218 2.21 -9.00 10.25
C GLY A 218 0.84 -9.11 10.93
N ASN A 219 -0.09 -8.22 10.59
CA ASN A 219 -1.45 -8.19 11.14
C ASN A 219 -2.44 -8.02 9.99
N LEU A 220 -3.56 -8.76 10.01
CA LEU A 220 -4.56 -8.74 8.92
C LEU A 220 -5.29 -7.40 8.78
N GLY A 221 -5.26 -6.53 9.78
CA GLY A 221 -6.01 -5.27 9.80
C GLY A 221 -7.47 -5.46 10.22
N VAL A 222 -8.26 -4.40 10.05
CA VAL A 222 -9.71 -4.41 10.29
C VAL A 222 -10.37 -3.56 9.20
N ALA A 223 -11.53 -4.00 8.71
CA ALA A 223 -12.26 -3.27 7.68
C ALA A 223 -12.61 -1.84 8.14
N ASN A 224 -12.35 -0.85 7.27
CA ASN A 224 -12.70 0.57 7.46
C ASN A 224 -11.99 1.24 8.65
N GLU A 225 -10.94 0.61 9.17
CA GLU A 225 -10.12 1.20 10.23
C GLU A 225 -9.32 2.39 9.71
N SER A 226 -9.04 3.37 10.55
CA SER A 226 -8.19 4.51 10.19
C SER A 226 -7.34 4.93 11.37
N ASN A 227 -6.22 5.57 11.10
CA ASN A 227 -5.30 6.14 12.10
C ASN A 227 -4.82 5.10 13.13
N THR A 228 -4.67 3.84 12.73
CA THR A 228 -4.36 2.76 13.66
C THR A 228 -3.08 2.02 13.31
N ILE A 229 -2.29 1.68 14.34
CA ILE A 229 -1.11 0.83 14.21
C ILE A 229 -1.44 -0.55 14.80
N ARG A 230 -1.25 -1.61 14.01
CA ARG A 230 -1.31 -3.01 14.46
C ARG A 230 -0.02 -3.73 14.12
N ILE A 231 0.58 -4.37 15.12
CA ILE A 231 1.82 -5.13 14.97
C ILE A 231 1.61 -6.52 15.55
N GLY A 232 1.75 -7.52 14.70
CA GLY A 232 1.58 -8.93 15.02
C GLY A 232 0.13 -9.37 15.22
N ASP A 233 -0.08 -10.68 15.19
CA ASP A 233 -1.33 -11.35 15.59
C ASP A 233 -1.30 -11.72 17.08
N PRO A 234 -2.24 -11.27 17.92
CA PRO A 234 -2.30 -11.61 19.35
C PRO A 234 -2.56 -13.10 19.64
N ALA A 235 -3.07 -13.88 18.68
CA ALA A 235 -3.20 -15.32 18.83
C ALA A 235 -1.85 -16.06 18.73
N ILE A 236 -0.84 -15.41 18.12
CA ILE A 236 0.49 -15.98 17.89
C ILE A 236 1.53 -15.30 18.78
N HIS A 237 1.53 -13.97 18.84
CA HIS A 237 2.54 -13.17 19.50
C HIS A 237 2.12 -12.85 20.94
N GLN A 238 2.64 -13.61 21.89
CA GLN A 238 2.37 -13.43 23.33
C GLN A 238 3.38 -12.50 24.02
N THR A 239 4.39 -12.01 23.32
CA THR A 239 5.42 -11.11 23.86
C THR A 239 5.74 -10.03 22.85
N VAL A 240 5.74 -8.78 23.29
CA VAL A 240 6.10 -7.61 22.48
C VAL A 240 7.27 -6.91 23.16
N ILE A 241 8.37 -6.73 22.43
CA ILE A 241 9.55 -5.99 22.88
C ILE A 241 9.71 -4.78 21.97
N ILE A 242 9.53 -3.58 22.52
CA ILE A 242 9.77 -2.31 21.81
C ILE A 242 11.07 -1.72 22.36
N GLY A 243 12.17 -1.93 21.65
CA GLY A 243 13.50 -1.40 21.99
C GLY A 243 13.82 -0.13 21.21
N GLY A 244 14.79 0.66 21.70
CA GLY A 244 15.39 1.74 20.89
C GLY A 244 14.53 2.99 20.73
N ILE A 245 13.50 3.19 21.55
CA ILE A 245 12.91 4.53 21.76
C ILE A 245 13.81 5.22 22.81
N PRO A 246 14.81 6.03 22.42
CA PRO A 246 15.58 6.79 23.40
C PRO A 246 14.58 7.65 24.17
N ALA A 247 14.67 7.62 25.49
CA ALA A 247 13.93 8.49 26.40
C ALA A 247 14.44 9.94 26.29
N GLY A 248 14.53 10.48 25.08
CA GLY A 248 14.84 11.89 24.83
C GLY A 248 13.64 12.73 25.23
N GLY A 249 13.45 12.91 26.54
CA GLY A 249 12.31 13.57 27.14
C GLY A 249 11.68 12.71 28.24
N LEU A 250 10.89 13.36 29.10
CA LEU A 250 10.21 12.84 30.30
C LEU A 250 9.16 11.73 30.00
N ALA A 251 9.42 10.80 29.08
CA ALA A 251 8.57 9.64 28.86
C ALA A 251 8.61 8.78 30.13
N ALA A 252 7.48 8.78 30.81
CA ALA A 252 7.27 8.30 32.16
C ALA A 252 6.03 7.39 32.19
N ILE A 253 5.98 6.45 31.25
CA ILE A 253 4.85 5.54 31.15
C ILE A 253 5.26 4.24 31.84
N LEU A 254 4.60 3.95 32.95
CA LEU A 254 4.57 2.63 33.56
C LEU A 254 3.11 2.22 33.67
N PHE A 255 2.72 1.21 32.87
CA PHE A 255 1.42 0.58 32.98
C PHE A 255 1.59 -0.82 33.56
N ASP A 256 0.92 -1.04 34.68
CA ASP A 256 0.92 -2.31 35.39
C ASP A 256 -0.51 -2.67 35.78
N TYR A 257 -0.81 -3.96 35.84
CA TYR A 257 -2.16 -4.42 36.12
C TYR A 257 -2.18 -5.82 36.73
N ASN A 258 -3.31 -6.13 37.37
CA ASN A 258 -3.61 -7.48 37.80
C ASN A 258 -4.66 -8.09 36.86
N SER A 259 -4.47 -9.36 36.51
CA SER A 259 -5.54 -10.19 35.94
C SER A 259 -6.08 -11.14 37.03
N GLY A 260 -7.39 -11.41 37.00
CA GLY A 260 -8.05 -12.29 37.98
C GLY A 260 -8.33 -11.65 39.35
N SER A 261 -8.63 -12.49 40.35
CA SER A 261 -8.90 -12.04 41.72
C SER A 261 -7.60 -11.72 42.44
N VAL A 262 -7.57 -10.59 43.16
CA VAL A 262 -6.44 -10.16 43.97
C VAL A 262 -6.91 -10.02 45.41
N THR A 263 -6.14 -10.55 46.36
CA THR A 263 -6.40 -10.35 47.79
C THR A 263 -5.84 -8.99 48.22
N ILE A 264 -6.71 -8.15 48.77
CA ILE A 264 -6.31 -6.88 49.39
C ILE A 264 -6.18 -7.11 50.90
N GLY A 265 -4.95 -7.16 51.40
CA GLY A 265 -4.66 -7.27 52.82
C GLY A 265 -4.80 -5.93 53.56
N VAL A 266 -4.82 -5.97 54.90
CA VAL A 266 -4.81 -4.75 55.71
C VAL A 266 -3.40 -4.18 55.80
N GLY A 267 -3.20 -2.96 55.29
CA GLY A 267 -1.99 -2.17 55.51
C GLY A 267 -0.71 -2.61 54.76
N GLY A 268 -0.83 -3.40 53.69
CA GLY A 268 0.30 -3.86 52.87
C GLY A 268 0.18 -3.51 51.38
N PRO A 269 1.28 -3.52 50.62
CA PRO A 269 1.26 -3.25 49.18
C PRO A 269 0.48 -4.32 48.42
N VAL A 270 -0.27 -3.90 47.41
CA VAL A 270 -0.94 -4.82 46.47
C VAL A 270 0.03 -5.08 45.32
N THR A 271 0.51 -6.31 45.19
CA THR A 271 1.43 -6.69 44.11
C THR A 271 0.69 -6.87 42.79
N PHE A 272 1.27 -6.39 41.69
CA PHE A 272 0.83 -6.65 40.33
C PHE A 272 1.36 -8.01 39.82
N ASN A 273 0.49 -8.77 39.16
CA ASN A 273 0.75 -10.13 38.71
C ASN A 273 1.04 -10.24 37.20
N GLN A 274 1.20 -9.12 36.50
CA GLN A 274 1.52 -9.08 35.08
C GLN A 274 2.88 -8.40 34.83
N THR A 275 3.40 -8.64 33.63
CA THR A 275 4.58 -7.92 33.15
C THR A 275 4.16 -6.50 32.80
N ALA A 276 4.85 -5.51 33.35
CA ALA A 276 4.53 -4.11 33.12
C ALA A 276 4.99 -3.65 31.74
N LEU A 277 4.22 -2.74 31.13
CA LEU A 277 4.67 -1.96 29.99
C LEU A 277 5.38 -0.71 30.51
N GLN A 278 6.67 -0.59 30.21
CA GLN A 278 7.48 0.58 30.56
C GLN A 278 8.01 1.26 29.30
N VAL A 279 7.76 2.56 29.15
CA VAL A 279 8.30 3.39 28.07
C VAL A 279 9.08 4.55 28.67
N GLY A 280 10.37 4.60 28.30
CA GLY A 280 11.31 5.60 28.79
C GLY A 280 12.04 5.19 30.07
N THR A 281 12.85 6.12 30.60
CA THR A 281 13.73 5.89 31.76
C THR A 281 13.38 6.77 32.97
N ALA A 282 12.41 7.67 32.85
CA ALA A 282 12.02 8.58 33.94
C ALA A 282 11.31 7.84 35.10
N ILE A 283 10.69 6.70 34.81
CA ILE A 283 10.13 5.77 35.81
C ILE A 283 10.75 4.38 35.57
N THR A 284 11.05 3.65 36.64
CA THR A 284 11.45 2.24 36.56
C THR A 284 10.67 1.42 37.56
N LYS A 285 10.09 0.30 37.13
CA LYS A 285 9.50 -0.68 38.05
C LYS A 285 10.62 -1.37 38.83
N THR A 286 10.58 -1.28 40.15
CA THR A 286 11.62 -1.81 41.03
C THR A 286 11.30 -3.24 41.46
N ASP A 287 10.03 -3.50 41.74
CA ASP A 287 9.47 -4.84 41.99
C ASP A 287 7.98 -4.86 41.62
N ASN A 288 7.28 -5.94 41.98
CA ASN A 288 5.85 -6.10 41.67
C ASN A 288 4.91 -5.17 42.45
N ALA A 289 5.40 -4.31 43.34
CA ALA A 289 4.59 -3.37 44.11
C ALA A 289 5.10 -1.92 44.04
N THR A 290 6.32 -1.68 43.57
CA THR A 290 6.99 -0.39 43.69
C THR A 290 7.64 0.06 42.39
N PHE A 291 7.77 1.38 42.25
CA PHE A 291 8.48 2.02 41.15
C PHE A 291 9.32 3.18 41.68
N THR A 292 10.38 3.52 40.95
CA THR A 292 11.24 4.67 41.22
C THR A 292 11.09 5.73 40.14
N LEU A 293 11.01 6.99 40.56
CA LEU A 293 11.08 8.15 39.67
C LEU A 293 12.54 8.58 39.56
N ASN A 294 13.15 8.35 38.40
CA ASN A 294 14.58 8.62 38.16
C ASN A 294 14.85 10.06 37.73
N GLN A 295 13.81 10.86 37.45
CA GLN A 295 13.93 12.25 37.01
C GLN A 295 12.88 13.13 37.72
N ALA A 296 13.23 14.39 38.00
CA ALA A 296 12.27 15.37 38.51
C ALA A 296 11.29 15.78 37.41
N GLY A 297 9.99 15.87 37.73
CA GLY A 297 8.96 16.22 36.77
C GLY A 297 7.55 16.14 37.36
N VAL A 298 6.55 16.49 36.55
CA VAL A 298 5.14 16.31 36.89
C VAL A 298 4.69 14.96 36.35
N TYR A 299 4.29 14.07 37.25
CA TYR A 299 3.80 12.74 36.91
C TYR A 299 2.31 12.64 37.23
N ARG A 300 1.52 12.09 36.29
CA ARG A 300 0.12 11.75 36.54
C ARG A 300 0.04 10.28 36.89
N VAL A 301 -0.36 9.98 38.13
CA VAL A 301 -0.67 8.61 38.54
C VAL A 301 -2.16 8.38 38.43
N THR A 302 -2.55 7.38 37.66
CA THR A 302 -3.94 6.90 37.58
C THR A 302 -3.95 5.46 38.03
N TYR A 303 -4.80 5.14 39.01
CA TYR A 303 -5.04 3.77 39.43
C TYR A 303 -6.54 3.50 39.38
N THR A 304 -6.92 2.26 39.09
CA THR A 304 -8.32 1.85 39.00
C THR A 304 -8.47 0.54 39.77
N VAL A 305 -9.35 0.55 40.77
CA VAL A 305 -9.70 -0.63 41.55
C VAL A 305 -11.14 -0.99 41.24
N ARG A 306 -11.37 -2.23 40.82
CA ARG A 306 -12.71 -2.80 40.68
C ARG A 306 -12.91 -3.83 41.78
N THR A 307 -13.91 -3.63 42.63
CA THR A 307 -14.21 -4.50 43.77
C THR A 307 -15.71 -4.59 43.99
N ALA A 308 -16.19 -5.75 44.48
CA ALA A 308 -17.58 -5.94 44.87
C ALA A 308 -17.93 -5.32 46.24
N LEU A 309 -16.93 -4.93 47.03
CA LEU A 309 -17.10 -4.35 48.37
C LEU A 309 -16.63 -2.90 48.38
N VAL A 310 -17.57 -1.97 48.46
CA VAL A 310 -17.31 -0.51 48.46
C VAL A 310 -16.39 -0.07 49.60
N SER A 311 -16.41 -0.78 50.74
CA SER A 311 -15.54 -0.48 51.89
C SER A 311 -14.05 -0.55 51.59
N LEU A 312 -13.62 -1.32 50.58
CA LEU A 312 -12.22 -1.44 50.15
C LEU A 312 -11.75 -0.23 49.32
N LEU A 313 -12.66 0.52 48.69
CA LEU A 313 -12.33 1.66 47.85
C LEU A 313 -11.78 2.84 48.65
N ALA A 314 -12.24 3.02 49.90
CA ALA A 314 -11.82 4.12 50.76
C ALA A 314 -10.41 3.94 51.35
N GLN A 315 -9.83 2.74 51.25
CA GLN A 315 -8.55 2.40 51.89
C GLN A 315 -7.41 2.19 50.90
N THR A 316 -7.68 2.18 49.59
CA THR A 316 -6.63 1.97 48.59
C THR A 316 -6.00 3.31 48.21
N GLN A 317 -4.68 3.45 48.36
CA GLN A 317 -3.96 4.67 48.04
C GLN A 317 -2.63 4.35 47.33
N VAL A 318 -2.23 5.19 46.38
CA VAL A 318 -0.86 5.16 45.86
C VAL A 318 0.04 5.94 46.79
N GLN A 319 1.16 5.34 47.17
CA GLN A 319 2.17 5.98 48.01
C GLN A 319 3.42 6.33 47.20
N VAL A 320 4.00 7.50 47.46
CA VAL A 320 5.31 7.92 46.97
C VAL A 320 6.18 8.16 48.21
N ASN A 321 7.29 7.42 48.34
CA ASN A 321 8.16 7.44 49.52
C ASN A 321 7.41 7.20 50.84
N GLY A 322 6.44 6.28 50.84
CA GLY A 322 5.61 5.96 52.01
C GLY A 322 4.55 7.00 52.36
N ALA A 323 4.52 8.14 51.66
CA ALA A 323 3.47 9.14 51.80
C ALA A 323 2.38 8.93 50.75
N GLY A 324 1.13 8.93 51.17
CA GLY A 324 -0.01 8.85 50.26
C GLY A 324 -0.10 10.05 49.30
N VAL A 325 -0.37 9.80 48.02
CA VAL A 325 -0.50 10.84 46.97
C VAL A 325 -1.93 10.89 46.43
N GLY A 326 -2.49 12.10 46.33
CA GLY A 326 -3.85 12.36 45.85
C GLY A 326 -4.84 12.76 46.95
N PRO A 327 -6.02 13.29 46.62
CA PRO A 327 -7.03 13.62 47.62
C PRO A 327 -7.48 12.36 48.35
N THR A 328 -7.74 12.47 49.66
CA THR A 328 -8.41 11.47 50.51
C THR A 328 -9.86 11.15 50.08
N ALA A 329 -10.26 11.60 48.89
CA ALA A 329 -11.61 11.47 48.37
C ALA A 329 -11.83 10.06 47.84
N ALA A 330 -12.83 9.38 48.41
CA ALA A 330 -13.30 8.07 48.00
C ALA A 330 -13.36 7.95 46.47
N LEU A 331 -12.81 6.87 45.93
CA LEU A 331 -13.06 6.43 44.55
C LEU A 331 -14.58 6.35 44.32
N VAL A 332 -15.16 7.37 43.70
CA VAL A 332 -16.53 7.29 43.19
C VAL A 332 -16.46 6.67 41.80
N ALA A 333 -16.72 5.37 41.73
CA ALA A 333 -17.14 4.71 40.49
C ALA A 333 -18.10 3.57 40.84
N GLY A 334 -19.33 3.95 41.23
CA GLY A 334 -20.46 3.04 41.20
C GLY A 334 -20.90 2.85 39.75
N GLY A 335 -20.54 1.71 39.18
CA GLY A 335 -21.21 1.14 38.00
C GLY A 335 -21.56 -0.30 38.36
N LEU A 336 -22.85 -0.59 38.46
CA LEU A 336 -23.35 -1.95 38.63
C LEU A 336 -22.92 -2.83 37.43
N PRO A 337 -22.75 -4.15 37.63
CA PRO A 337 -22.44 -5.10 36.55
C PRO A 337 -23.50 -5.09 35.44
#